data_AF-A0A2W6ES37-F1
#
_entry.id   AF-A0A2W6ES37-F1
#
_cell.length_a   1.000
_cell.length_b   1.000
_cell.length_c   1.000
_cell.angle_alpha   90.00
_cell.angle_beta   90.00
_cell.angle_gamma   90.00
#
_symmetry.space_group_name_H-M   'P 1'
#
loop_
_entity.id
_entity.type
_entity.pdbx_description
1 polymer ?
#
loop_
_entity_poly.entity_id
_entity_poly.type
_entity_poly.pdbx_seq_one_letter_code
_entity_poly.pdbx_strand_id
1 'polypeptide(L)'
;MSERDVAGLLFTAEMYGVQLDQLAVHLAVSEVRARALSARWREQGYADSARLGPGRPWVWLTRGGLLACGRPYRPAPPALSRLAHLRAVTAVRIALESASGYTAAGAYWRSERRLRARMGSRVPLREHLPDGEVHWPDPAGAPGAEPPVGE
;
A
#
# COMPACT_ATOMS: atom_id res chain seq x y z
N MET A 1 5.97 18.49 -5.99
CA MET A 1 5.31 17.15 -5.97
C MET A 1 3.85 17.38 -5.60
N SER A 2 2.89 16.84 -6.36
CA SER A 2 1.45 17.06 -6.13
C SER A 2 0.86 16.12 -5.07
N GLU A 3 -0.31 16.42 -4.53
CA GLU A 3 -1.03 15.52 -3.60
C GLU A 3 -1.26 14.12 -4.20
N ARG A 4 -1.57 14.04 -5.50
CA ARG A 4 -1.69 12.74 -6.20
C ARG A 4 -0.37 11.99 -6.29
N ASP A 5 0.75 12.70 -6.45
CA ASP A 5 2.07 12.07 -6.40
C ASP A 5 2.31 11.46 -5.02
N VAL A 6 2.02 12.22 -3.96
CA VAL A 6 2.16 11.76 -2.57
C VAL A 6 1.28 10.54 -2.30
N ALA A 7 -0.01 10.61 -2.65
CA ALA A 7 -0.95 9.50 -2.46
C ALA A 7 -0.48 8.23 -3.20
N GLY A 8 -0.05 8.37 -4.45
CA GLY A 8 0.39 7.24 -5.27
C GLY A 8 1.70 6.63 -4.80
N LEU A 9 2.66 7.45 -4.35
CA LEU A 9 3.91 6.99 -3.74
C LEU A 9 3.63 6.25 -2.43
N LEU A 10 2.83 6.82 -1.52
CA LEU A 10 2.49 6.19 -0.24
C LEU A 10 1.76 4.86 -0.43
N PHE A 11 0.81 4.80 -1.38
CA PHE A 11 0.11 3.56 -1.72
C PHE A 11 1.09 2.51 -2.24
N THR A 12 1.94 2.88 -3.21
CA THR A 12 2.93 1.97 -3.80
C THR A 12 3.97 1.51 -2.79
N ALA A 13 4.36 2.36 -1.83
CA ALA A 13 5.32 2.03 -0.77
C ALA A 13 4.85 0.89 0.15
N GLU A 14 3.56 0.89 0.47
CA GLU A 14 2.92 -0.15 1.28
C GLU A 14 2.73 -1.46 0.50
N MET A 15 2.79 -1.40 -0.83
CA MET A 15 2.80 -2.59 -1.68
C MET A 15 4.23 -2.99 -2.06
N TYR A 16 4.43 -4.20 -2.59
CA TYR A 16 5.73 -4.59 -3.19
C TYR A 16 5.98 -3.92 -4.55
N GLY A 17 4.90 -3.52 -5.19
CA GLY A 17 4.80 -2.80 -6.45
C GLY A 17 3.36 -2.94 -6.94
N VAL A 18 2.97 -2.09 -7.88
CA VAL A 18 1.60 -2.02 -8.40
C VAL A 18 1.62 -1.99 -9.92
N GLN A 19 0.63 -2.58 -10.59
CA GLN A 19 0.48 -2.38 -12.02
C GLN A 19 -0.14 -1.01 -12.33
N LEU A 20 0.26 -0.43 -13.46
CA LEU A 20 -0.14 0.93 -13.86
C LEU A 20 -1.65 1.14 -13.92
N ASP A 21 -2.42 0.11 -14.29
CA ASP A 21 -3.87 0.17 -14.32
C ASP A 21 -4.47 0.23 -12.90
N GLN A 22 -3.95 -0.56 -11.96
CA GLN A 22 -4.39 -0.50 -10.56
C GLN A 22 -4.00 0.82 -9.90
N LEU A 23 -2.83 1.36 -10.24
CA LEU A 23 -2.43 2.70 -9.80
C LEU A 23 -3.36 3.77 -10.36
N ALA A 24 -3.78 3.65 -11.63
CA ALA A 24 -4.73 4.57 -12.25
C ALA A 24 -6.09 4.54 -11.54
N VAL A 25 -6.60 3.35 -11.22
CA VAL A 25 -7.84 3.17 -10.45
C VAL A 25 -7.71 3.79 -9.06
N HIS A 26 -6.65 3.49 -8.31
CA HIS A 26 -6.44 4.05 -6.97
C HIS A 26 -6.38 5.59 -6.96
N LEU A 27 -5.74 6.18 -7.97
CA LEU A 27 -5.60 7.63 -8.09
C LEU A 27 -6.79 8.33 -8.77
N ALA A 28 -7.80 7.56 -9.21
CA ALA A 28 -8.94 8.04 -10.00
C ALA A 28 -8.50 8.87 -11.23
N VAL A 29 -7.55 8.34 -12.00
CA VAL A 29 -7.04 8.96 -13.24
C VAL A 29 -7.02 7.96 -14.39
N SER A 30 -6.83 8.45 -15.62
CA SER A 30 -6.60 7.58 -16.77
C SER A 30 -5.26 6.86 -16.69
N GLU A 31 -5.13 5.69 -17.34
CA GLU A 31 -3.87 4.95 -17.44
C GLU A 31 -2.75 5.80 -18.07
N VAL A 32 -3.08 6.67 -19.03
CA VAL A 32 -2.13 7.60 -19.65
C VAL A 32 -1.55 8.56 -18.61
N ARG A 33 -2.41 9.11 -17.74
CA ARG A 33 -1.97 10.01 -16.68
C ARG A 33 -1.19 9.28 -15.59
N ALA A 34 -1.60 8.07 -15.22
CA ALA A 34 -0.83 7.23 -14.29
C ALA A 34 0.58 6.90 -14.83
N ARG A 35 0.69 6.64 -16.14
CA ARG A 35 1.98 6.44 -16.81
C ARG A 35 2.85 7.70 -16.74
N ALA A 36 2.29 8.88 -17.00
CA ALA A 36 3.02 10.15 -16.90
C ALA A 36 3.49 10.43 -15.46
N LEU A 37 2.67 10.12 -14.45
CA LEU A 37 3.06 10.20 -13.03
C LEU A 37 4.24 9.26 -12.74
N SER A 38 4.12 8.00 -13.14
CA SER A 38 5.18 6.99 -12.97
C SER A 38 6.49 7.40 -13.65
N ALA A 39 6.43 7.95 -14.88
CA ALA A 39 7.62 8.44 -15.58
C ALA A 39 8.31 9.57 -14.80
N ARG A 40 7.54 10.54 -14.30
CA ARG A 40 8.07 11.62 -13.45
C ARG A 40 8.69 11.10 -12.15
N TRP A 41 8.07 10.12 -11.49
CA TRP A 41 8.64 9.54 -10.27
C TRP A 41 9.98 8.83 -10.55
N ARG A 42 10.11 8.22 -11.74
CA ARG A 42 11.38 7.63 -12.19
C ARG A 42 12.45 8.67 -12.46
N GLU A 43 12.11 9.74 -13.16
CA GLU A 43 13.02 10.88 -13.42
C GLU A 43 13.52 11.51 -12.10
N GLN A 44 12.70 11.51 -11.06
CA GLN A 44 13.04 11.99 -9.72
C GLN A 44 13.77 10.93 -8.86
N GLY A 45 13.99 9.73 -9.39
CA GLY A 45 14.64 8.64 -8.67
C GLY A 45 13.82 8.03 -7.53
N TYR A 46 12.51 8.30 -7.46
CA TYR A 46 11.61 7.74 -6.43
C TYR A 46 11.07 6.37 -6.77
N ALA A 47 10.90 6.06 -8.05
CA ALA A 47 10.34 4.79 -8.49
C ALA A 47 11.14 4.21 -9.66
N ASP A 48 10.98 2.92 -9.86
CA ASP A 48 11.31 2.21 -11.10
C ASP A 48 10.03 1.69 -11.74
N SER A 49 10.08 1.43 -13.04
CA SER A 49 9.00 0.77 -13.74
C SER A 49 9.52 -0.11 -14.86
N ALA A 50 8.96 -1.32 -14.97
CA ALA A 50 9.20 -2.21 -16.09
C ALA A 50 8.01 -3.13 -16.32
N ARG A 51 7.96 -3.74 -17.50
CA ARG A 51 7.06 -4.87 -17.77
C ARG A 51 7.76 -6.14 -17.29
N LEU A 52 7.36 -6.65 -16.12
CA LEU A 52 7.96 -7.83 -15.50
C LEU A 52 7.31 -9.15 -15.95
N GLY A 53 6.14 -9.10 -16.57
CA GLY A 53 5.43 -10.27 -17.09
C GLY A 53 4.30 -9.86 -18.02
N PRO A 54 3.37 -10.77 -18.33
CA PRO A 54 2.16 -10.44 -19.08
C PRO A 54 1.37 -9.29 -18.41
N GLY A 55 0.67 -8.49 -19.22
CA GLY A 55 -0.21 -7.42 -18.71
C GLY A 55 0.40 -6.01 -18.73
N ARG A 56 0.04 -5.14 -17.79
CA ARG A 56 0.51 -3.74 -17.74
C ARG A 56 1.87 -3.64 -17.03
N PRO A 57 2.67 -2.58 -17.31
CA PRO A 57 3.91 -2.33 -16.57
C PRO A 57 3.67 -2.20 -15.07
N TRP A 58 4.66 -2.65 -14.30
CA TRP A 58 4.71 -2.53 -12.84
C TRP A 58 5.49 -1.28 -12.44
N VAL A 59 5.13 -0.71 -11.31
CA VAL A 59 5.81 0.42 -10.66
C VAL A 59 6.14 0.02 -9.23
N TRP A 60 7.37 0.24 -8.80
CA TRP A 60 7.81 -0.01 -7.41
C TRP A 60 8.77 1.09 -6.98
N LEU A 61 8.91 1.28 -5.67
CA LEU A 61 9.73 2.37 -5.15
C LEU A 61 11.19 1.97 -5.02
N THR A 62 12.06 2.92 -5.35
CA THR A 62 13.50 2.86 -5.05
C THR A 62 13.73 3.08 -3.55
N ARG A 63 14.99 3.01 -3.11
CA ARG A 63 15.35 3.45 -1.75
C ARG A 63 14.96 4.90 -1.50
N GLY A 64 15.20 5.78 -2.47
CA GLY A 64 14.87 7.20 -2.39
C GLY A 64 13.37 7.44 -2.22
N GLY A 65 12.54 6.74 -3.00
CA GLY A 65 11.08 6.85 -2.87
C GLY A 65 10.54 6.32 -1.55
N LEU A 66 11.08 5.19 -1.06
CA LEU A 66 10.70 4.65 0.25
C LEU A 66 11.07 5.61 1.40
N LEU A 67 12.26 6.21 1.34
CA LEU A 67 12.68 7.23 2.31
C LEU A 67 11.80 8.48 2.25
N ALA A 68 11.46 8.96 1.05
CA ALA A 68 10.53 10.07 0.87
C ALA A 68 9.13 9.77 1.44
N CYS A 69 8.74 8.50 1.47
CA CYS A 69 7.50 8.01 2.10
C CYS A 69 7.64 7.71 3.60
N GLY A 70 8.82 7.91 4.21
CA GLY A 70 9.10 7.55 5.60
C GLY A 70 9.02 6.05 5.89
N ARG A 71 9.26 5.19 4.89
CA ARG A 71 9.14 3.73 5.02
C ARG A 71 10.52 3.06 5.08
N PRO A 72 10.84 2.28 6.14
CA PRO A 72 12.13 1.60 6.29
C PRO A 72 12.18 0.26 5.53
N TYR A 73 11.39 0.08 4.48
CA TYR A 73 11.29 -1.20 3.78
C TYR A 73 12.49 -1.42 2.86
N ARG A 74 12.82 -2.69 2.58
CA ARG A 74 13.86 -3.01 1.57
C ARG A 74 13.34 -2.71 0.16
N PRO A 75 14.07 -1.93 -0.67
CA PRO A 75 13.71 -1.74 -2.06
C PRO A 75 13.99 -3.04 -2.83
N ALA A 76 13.01 -3.49 -3.60
CA ALA A 76 13.15 -4.62 -4.51
C ALA A 76 12.04 -4.55 -5.58
N PRO A 77 12.32 -4.95 -6.83
CA PRO A 77 11.26 -5.17 -7.79
C PRO A 77 10.32 -6.30 -7.32
N PRO A 78 9.04 -6.29 -7.72
CA PRO A 78 8.14 -7.43 -7.54
C PRO A 78 8.74 -8.72 -8.08
N ALA A 79 8.78 -9.77 -7.26
CA ALA A 79 9.25 -11.08 -7.69
C ALA A 79 8.30 -11.67 -8.75
N LEU A 80 8.86 -12.28 -9.80
CA LEU A 80 8.09 -12.86 -10.92
C LEU A 80 7.03 -13.87 -10.45
N SER A 81 7.40 -14.75 -9.51
CA SER A 81 6.50 -15.75 -8.93
C SER A 81 5.35 -15.15 -8.10
N ARG A 82 5.45 -13.87 -7.72
CA ARG A 82 4.46 -13.17 -6.90
C ARG A 82 3.57 -12.20 -7.68
N LEU A 83 3.77 -12.02 -8.99
CA LEU A 83 3.06 -10.96 -9.74
C LEU A 83 1.53 -11.12 -9.68
N ALA A 84 1.01 -12.32 -9.94
CA ALA A 84 -0.43 -12.58 -9.87
C ALA A 84 -0.99 -12.34 -8.46
N HIS A 85 -0.26 -12.82 -7.44
CA HIS A 85 -0.59 -12.61 -6.03
C HIS A 85 -0.63 -11.13 -5.65
N LEU A 86 0.43 -10.38 -5.97
CA LEU A 86 0.53 -8.95 -5.67
C LEU A 86 -0.57 -8.14 -6.36
N ARG A 87 -0.92 -8.50 -7.60
CA ARG A 87 -2.04 -7.89 -8.32
C ARG A 87 -3.35 -8.16 -7.57
N ALA A 88 -3.59 -9.39 -7.13
CA ALA A 88 -4.80 -9.77 -6.40
C ALA A 88 -4.91 -9.01 -5.07
N VAL A 89 -3.85 -8.97 -4.26
CA VAL A 89 -3.82 -8.22 -2.99
C VAL A 89 -4.06 -6.73 -3.21
N THR A 90 -3.45 -6.16 -4.26
CA THR A 90 -3.68 -4.74 -4.63
C THR A 90 -5.14 -4.49 -5.01
N ALA A 91 -5.77 -5.42 -5.74
CA ALA A 91 -7.18 -5.29 -6.12
C ALA A 91 -8.09 -5.37 -4.89
N VAL A 92 -7.84 -6.30 -3.97
CA VAL A 92 -8.57 -6.41 -2.70
C VAL A 92 -8.47 -5.12 -1.90
N ARG A 93 -7.26 -4.58 -1.75
CA ARG A 93 -7.04 -3.30 -1.05
C ARG A 93 -7.82 -2.15 -1.70
N ILE A 94 -7.76 -2.01 -3.02
CA ILE A 94 -8.50 -0.96 -3.75
C ILE A 94 -10.01 -1.11 -3.52
N ALA A 95 -10.53 -2.33 -3.61
CA ALA A 95 -11.96 -2.59 -3.39
C ALA A 95 -12.39 -2.21 -1.97
N LEU A 96 -11.60 -2.59 -0.95
CA LEU A 96 -11.85 -2.25 0.44
C LEU A 96 -11.79 -0.74 0.68
N GLU A 97 -10.73 -0.07 0.24
CA GLU A 97 -10.56 1.39 0.40
C GLU A 97 -11.63 2.19 -0.36
N SER A 98 -12.25 1.61 -1.40
CA SER A 98 -13.35 2.25 -2.14
C SER A 98 -14.72 2.13 -1.48
N ALA A 99 -14.89 1.22 -0.51
CA ALA A 99 -16.16 1.01 0.16
C ALA A 99 -16.49 2.16 1.12
N SER A 100 -17.72 2.66 1.08
CA SER A 100 -18.15 3.78 1.95
C SER A 100 -17.97 3.47 3.44
N GLY A 101 -18.23 2.23 3.86
CA GLY A 101 -18.04 1.79 5.23
C GLY A 101 -16.58 1.81 5.70
N TYR A 102 -15.62 1.65 4.79
CA TYR A 102 -14.20 1.74 5.11
C TYR A 102 -13.84 3.19 5.51
N THR A 103 -14.21 4.15 4.66
CA THR A 103 -13.96 5.57 4.93
C THR A 103 -14.76 6.07 6.12
N ALA A 104 -16.05 5.69 6.23
CA ALA A 104 -16.91 6.11 7.34
C ALA A 104 -16.40 5.64 8.71
N ALA A 105 -15.78 4.46 8.77
CA ALA A 105 -15.18 3.93 9.99
C ALA A 105 -13.76 4.47 10.26
N GLY A 106 -13.20 5.33 9.41
CA GLY A 106 -11.80 5.73 9.50
C GLY A 106 -10.84 4.53 9.41
N ALA A 107 -11.24 3.47 8.70
CA ALA A 107 -10.46 2.24 8.62
C ALA A 107 -9.14 2.49 7.89
N TYR A 108 -8.13 1.68 8.23
CA TYR A 108 -6.83 1.78 7.58
C TYR A 108 -6.20 0.42 7.29
N TRP A 109 -5.44 0.38 6.19
CA TRP A 109 -4.69 -0.78 5.75
C TRP A 109 -3.33 -0.85 6.44
N ARG A 110 -2.96 -2.05 6.88
CA ARG A 110 -1.61 -2.38 7.35
C ARG A 110 -1.04 -3.49 6.48
N SER A 111 -0.06 -3.15 5.66
CA SER A 111 0.52 -4.08 4.69
C SER A 111 1.38 -5.18 5.30
N GLU A 112 1.51 -6.31 4.60
CA GLU A 112 2.55 -7.34 4.85
C GLU A 112 3.94 -6.73 5.06
N ARG A 113 4.30 -5.69 4.27
CA ARG A 113 5.58 -4.98 4.38
C ARG A 113 5.74 -4.31 5.75
N ARG A 114 4.68 -3.67 6.23
CA ARG A 114 4.65 -3.02 7.54
C ARG A 114 4.71 -4.03 8.68
N LEU A 115 3.99 -5.15 8.55
CA LEU A 115 4.03 -6.25 9.51
C LEU A 115 5.44 -6.84 9.61
N ARG A 116 6.05 -7.17 8.46
CA ARG A 116 7.42 -7.68 8.37
C ARG A 116 8.44 -6.71 8.96
N ALA A 117 8.30 -5.40 8.69
CA ALA A 117 9.21 -4.40 9.21
C ALA A 117 9.14 -4.26 10.75
N ARG A 118 7.96 -4.43 11.35
CA ARG A 118 7.77 -4.37 12.81
C ARG A 118 8.37 -5.56 13.54
N MET A 119 8.31 -6.75 12.96
CA MET A 119 8.85 -7.96 13.60
C MET A 119 10.38 -8.07 13.54
N GLY A 120 11.04 -7.29 12.67
CA GLY A 120 12.50 -7.30 12.54
C GLY A 120 13.05 -8.69 12.19
N SER A 121 14.21 -9.04 12.75
CA SER A 121 14.85 -10.37 12.57
C SER A 121 14.25 -11.49 13.41
N ARG A 122 13.18 -11.22 14.19
CA ARG A 122 12.61 -12.16 15.17
C ARG A 122 11.45 -13.00 14.63
N VAL A 123 11.19 -12.98 13.32
CA VAL A 123 10.19 -13.88 12.73
C VAL A 123 10.74 -15.31 12.78
N PRO A 124 10.13 -16.24 13.54
CA PRO A 124 10.42 -17.65 13.35
C PRO A 124 10.06 -17.96 11.90
N LEU A 125 10.98 -18.60 11.17
CA LEU A 125 10.96 -18.82 9.71
C LEU A 125 9.68 -19.49 9.14
N ARG A 126 8.68 -19.79 9.97
CA ARG A 126 7.53 -20.66 9.70
C ARG A 126 6.15 -20.06 9.96
N GLU A 127 6.04 -18.87 10.53
CA GLU A 127 4.70 -18.28 10.73
C GLU A 127 4.27 -17.50 9.48
N HIS A 128 3.12 -17.87 8.92
CA HIS A 128 2.53 -17.18 7.78
C HIS A 128 2.08 -15.77 8.20
N LEU A 129 2.47 -14.76 7.43
CA LEU A 129 1.99 -13.40 7.62
C LEU A 129 0.83 -13.12 6.67
N PRO A 130 -0.22 -12.43 7.13
CA PRO A 130 -1.27 -11.99 6.23
C PRO A 130 -0.70 -10.99 5.21
N ASP A 131 -1.28 -11.00 4.00
CA ASP A 131 -0.90 -10.08 2.93
C ASP A 131 -1.25 -8.61 3.25
N GLY A 132 -2.20 -8.43 4.16
CA GLY A 132 -2.44 -7.20 4.89
C GLY A 132 -3.59 -7.36 5.87
N GLU A 133 -3.66 -6.42 6.80
CA GLU A 133 -4.74 -6.31 7.78
C GLU A 133 -5.52 -5.03 7.50
N VAL A 134 -6.84 -5.09 7.66
CA VAL A 134 -7.65 -3.88 7.78
C VAL A 134 -7.96 -3.67 9.25
N HIS A 135 -7.80 -2.44 9.71
CA HIS A 135 -8.07 -2.03 11.07
C HIS A 135 -9.24 -1.06 11.05
N TRP A 136 -10.29 -1.37 11.81
CA TRP A 136 -11.42 -0.48 12.04
C TRP A 136 -11.24 0.13 13.42
N PRO A 137 -10.75 1.38 13.52
CA PRO A 137 -10.66 2.03 14.81
C PRO A 137 -12.08 2.23 15.35
N ASP A 138 -12.26 1.99 16.65
CA ASP A 138 -13.48 2.40 17.30
C ASP A 138 -13.59 3.93 17.24
N PRO A 139 -14.75 4.49 16.85
CA PRO A 139 -14.97 5.92 16.93
C PRO A 139 -14.88 6.43 18.39
N ALA A 140 -14.99 5.53 19.37
CA ALA A 140 -14.86 5.79 20.79
C ALA A 140 -13.40 5.68 21.26
N GLY A 141 -12.53 6.54 20.76
CA GLY A 141 -11.31 6.93 21.47
C GLY A 141 -11.59 7.84 22.67
N ALA A 142 -12.68 7.64 23.41
CA ALA A 142 -13.00 8.39 24.61
C ALA A 142 -12.50 7.61 25.85
N PRO A 143 -11.65 8.19 26.71
CA PRO A 143 -11.28 7.56 27.96
C PRO A 143 -12.50 7.46 28.87
N GLY A 144 -12.84 6.23 29.30
CA GLY A 144 -13.72 5.97 30.44
C GLY A 144 -15.22 6.08 30.14
N ALA A 145 -15.82 4.99 29.69
CA ALA A 145 -17.18 4.67 30.10
C ALA A 145 -17.06 3.62 31.22
N GLU A 146 -16.89 4.09 32.46
CA GLU A 146 -17.23 3.25 33.62
C GLU A 146 -18.71 2.90 33.52
N PRO A 147 -19.11 1.64 33.75
CA PRO A 147 -20.51 1.29 33.84
C PRO A 147 -21.13 2.03 35.05
N PRO A 148 -22.37 2.55 34.94
CA PRO A 148 -23.03 3.16 36.08
C PRO A 148 -23.18 2.12 37.19
N VAL A 149 -22.62 2.43 38.36
CA VAL A 149 -22.83 1.70 39.60
C VAL A 149 -24.19 2.11 40.16
N GLY A 150 -25.15 1.19 40.12
CA GLY A 150 -26.29 1.11 41.04
C GLY A 150 -27.47 2.07 40.81
N GLU A 151 -28.69 1.52 40.78
CA GLU A 151 -29.51 1.25 41.97
C GLU A 151 -30.33 -0.04 41.78
#